data_AF-A0A150U033-F1
#
_entry.id   AF-A0A150U033-F1
#
_cell.length_a   1.000
_cell.length_b   1.000
_cell.length_c   1.000
_cell.angle_alpha   90.00
_cell.angle_beta   90.00
_cell.angle_gamma   90.00
#
_symmetry.space_group_name_H-M   'P 1'
#
loop_
_entity.id
_entity.type
_entity.pdbx_description
1 polymer ?
#
loop_
_entity_poly.entity_id
_entity_poly.type
_entity_poly.pdbx_seq_one_letter_code
_entity_poly.pdbx_strand_id
1 'polypeptide(L)'
;MPRGPGLRRSHGFAGSRDEALVRSAVAVTARRLSARRVAVTLAPANAGHAFPTGDLFRRLEVSAEALGPDELVLGQEERYLTRHFVLRPGTIGRKLVADDRVHAAPVTVELDVGSAGEGRTIAWQVAYQRVAHPNGVDLRDAAIEGEIRVASGRLAP
;
A
#
# COMPACT_ATOMS: atom_id res chain seq x y z
N MET A 1 -21.48 0.74 -13.23
CA MET A 1 -22.47 0.25 -12.24
C MET A 1 -22.71 -1.23 -12.42
N PRO A 2 -22.29 -2.07 -11.47
CA PRO A 2 -22.59 -3.50 -11.52
C PRO A 2 -24.11 -3.72 -11.43
N ARG A 3 -24.58 -4.84 -11.99
CA ARG A 3 -25.96 -5.29 -11.79
C ARG A 3 -26.08 -5.82 -10.35
N GLY A 4 -27.04 -5.31 -9.60
CA GLY A 4 -27.37 -5.80 -8.27
C GLY A 4 -28.32 -7.02 -8.31
N PRO A 5 -28.66 -7.57 -7.14
CA PRO A 5 -29.69 -8.60 -7.02
C PRO A 5 -31.00 -8.05 -7.59
N GLY A 6 -31.55 -8.70 -8.62
CA GLY A 6 -32.74 -8.23 -9.34
C GLY A 6 -32.50 -7.52 -10.68
N LEU A 7 -31.32 -7.68 -11.29
CA LEU A 7 -30.96 -7.17 -12.64
C LEU A 7 -30.95 -5.64 -12.81
N ARG A 8 -31.28 -4.87 -11.78
CA ARG A 8 -31.17 -3.41 -11.78
C ARG A 8 -29.71 -2.98 -11.58
N ARG A 9 -29.30 -1.88 -12.21
CA ARG A 9 -27.99 -1.28 -11.95
C ARG A 9 -27.95 -0.77 -10.51
N SER A 10 -26.92 -1.15 -9.76
CA SER A 10 -26.71 -0.63 -8.41
C SER A 10 -26.26 0.83 -8.49
N HIS A 11 -26.77 1.68 -7.59
CA HIS A 11 -26.36 3.08 -7.41
C HIS A 11 -25.67 3.30 -6.05
N GLY A 12 -25.18 2.24 -5.40
CA GLY A 12 -24.51 2.37 -4.09
C GLY A 12 -23.16 3.09 -4.15
N PHE A 13 -22.58 3.31 -5.34
CA PHE A 13 -21.27 3.94 -5.56
C PHE A 13 -20.22 3.52 -4.50
N ALA A 14 -20.05 2.21 -4.31
CA ALA A 14 -19.02 1.67 -3.41
C ALA A 14 -17.65 2.24 -3.79
N GLY A 15 -16.88 2.65 -2.79
CA GLY A 15 -15.62 3.36 -2.97
C GLY A 15 -14.60 2.98 -1.93
N SER A 16 -13.83 3.95 -1.46
CA SER A 16 -12.69 3.76 -0.55
C SER A 16 -12.98 3.17 0.85
N ARG A 17 -14.25 2.93 1.18
CA ARG A 17 -14.69 2.30 2.45
C ARG A 17 -15.22 0.88 2.26
N ASP A 18 -15.38 0.42 1.03
CA ASP A 18 -15.76 -0.96 0.74
C ASP A 18 -14.49 -1.83 0.65
N GLU A 19 -14.26 -2.66 1.67
CA GLU A 19 -13.07 -3.50 1.74
C GLU A 19 -12.95 -4.48 0.58
N ALA A 20 -14.06 -5.08 0.15
CA ALA A 20 -14.04 -6.06 -0.92
C ALA A 20 -13.63 -5.40 -2.24
N LEU A 21 -14.18 -4.20 -2.51
CA LEU A 21 -13.78 -3.40 -3.67
C LEU A 21 -12.30 -3.01 -3.60
N VAL A 22 -11.83 -2.51 -2.45
CA VAL A 22 -10.44 -2.07 -2.26
C VAL A 22 -9.46 -3.24 -2.43
N ARG A 23 -9.76 -4.42 -1.86
CA ARG A 23 -8.95 -5.63 -2.03
C ARG A 23 -8.92 -6.13 -3.47
N SER A 24 -10.01 -5.96 -4.21
CA SER A 24 -10.10 -6.41 -5.61
C SER A 24 -9.30 -5.55 -6.60
N ALA A 25 -8.84 -4.37 -6.19
CA ALA A 25 -8.21 -3.40 -7.10
C ALA A 25 -6.86 -3.88 -7.65
N VAL A 26 -6.13 -4.68 -6.86
CA VAL A 26 -4.80 -5.21 -7.20
C VAL A 26 -4.70 -6.69 -6.83
N ALA A 27 -3.94 -7.44 -7.61
CA ALA A 27 -3.43 -8.74 -7.21
C ALA A 27 -2.07 -8.55 -6.54
N VAL A 28 -1.91 -9.07 -5.32
CA VAL A 28 -0.68 -8.94 -4.54
C VAL A 28 -0.01 -10.29 -4.40
N THR A 29 1.28 -10.35 -4.73
CA THR A 29 2.13 -11.51 -4.45
C THR A 29 3.35 -11.05 -3.67
N ALA A 30 3.92 -11.96 -2.88
CA ALA A 30 5.15 -11.70 -2.17
C ALA A 30 6.05 -12.92 -2.23
N ARG A 31 7.35 -12.68 -2.34
CA ARG A 31 8.37 -13.74 -2.32
C ARG A 31 9.63 -13.25 -1.63
N ARG A 32 10.33 -14.16 -0.99
CA ARG A 32 11.65 -13.91 -0.44
C ARG A 32 12.67 -13.75 -1.58
N LEU A 33 13.51 -12.72 -1.50
CA LEU A 33 14.67 -12.51 -2.39
C LEU A 33 15.96 -13.02 -1.77
N SER A 34 16.08 -12.91 -0.45
CA SER A 34 17.22 -13.40 0.34
C SER A 34 16.79 -13.63 1.79
N ALA A 35 17.73 -14.06 2.65
CA ALA A 35 17.49 -14.18 4.10
C ALA A 35 16.98 -12.88 4.75
N ARG A 36 17.21 -11.71 4.14
CA ARG A 36 16.82 -10.40 4.69
C ARG A 36 15.84 -9.61 3.83
N ARG A 37 15.68 -10.00 2.56
CA ARG A 37 14.92 -9.22 1.58
C ARG A 37 13.68 -9.94 1.09
N VAL A 38 12.61 -9.18 0.94
CA VAL A 38 11.33 -9.60 0.38
C VAL A 38 10.95 -8.68 -0.77
N ALA A 39 10.40 -9.25 -1.84
CA ALA A 39 9.75 -8.52 -2.90
C ALA A 39 8.23 -8.68 -2.75
N VAL A 40 7.51 -7.57 -2.67
CA VAL A 40 6.05 -7.51 -2.74
C VAL A 40 5.66 -6.88 -4.06
N THR A 41 4.96 -7.63 -4.91
CA THR A 41 4.52 -7.18 -6.23
C THR A 41 3.02 -6.92 -6.21
N LEU A 42 2.62 -5.73 -6.65
CA LEU A 42 1.23 -5.31 -6.81
C LEU A 42 0.95 -5.16 -8.31
N ALA A 43 0.12 -6.05 -8.86
CA ALA A 43 -0.35 -5.97 -10.25
C ALA A 43 -1.75 -5.36 -10.31
N PRO A 44 -2.04 -4.45 -11.24
CA PRO A 44 -3.39 -3.93 -11.43
C PRO A 44 -4.36 -5.06 -11.79
N ALA A 45 -5.54 -5.07 -11.18
CA ALA A 45 -6.58 -6.06 -11.43
C ALA A 45 -7.89 -5.38 -11.87
N ASN A 46 -8.75 -5.01 -10.91
CA ASN A 46 -10.09 -4.49 -11.22
C ASN A 46 -10.19 -2.95 -11.19
N ALA A 47 -9.05 -2.24 -11.08
CA ALA A 47 -9.02 -0.78 -11.15
C ALA A 47 -8.67 -0.31 -12.57
N GLY A 48 -9.56 0.47 -13.20
CA GLY A 48 -9.33 1.09 -14.51
C GLY A 48 -8.51 2.39 -14.47
N HIS A 49 -7.88 2.70 -13.34
CA HIS A 49 -7.12 3.92 -13.08
C HIS A 49 -5.98 3.60 -12.10
N ALA A 50 -5.10 4.57 -11.87
CA ALA A 50 -4.08 4.46 -10.83
C ALA A 50 -4.70 4.10 -9.46
N PHE A 51 -4.17 3.10 -8.78
CA PHE A 51 -4.61 2.67 -7.45
C PHE A 51 -3.53 3.00 -6.40
N PRO A 52 -3.90 3.73 -5.33
CA PRO A 52 -5.24 4.21 -5.02
C PRO A 52 -5.60 5.51 -5.75
N THR A 53 -6.86 5.68 -6.17
CA THR A 53 -7.37 6.97 -6.66
C THR A 53 -8.08 7.76 -5.55
N GLY A 54 -8.56 8.96 -5.86
CA GLY A 54 -9.26 9.84 -4.94
C GLY A 54 -8.48 11.13 -4.69
N ASP A 55 -8.48 11.59 -3.43
CA ASP A 55 -7.71 12.77 -3.04
C ASP A 55 -6.19 12.60 -3.24
N LEU A 56 -5.46 13.67 -2.98
CA LEU A 56 -4.03 13.79 -3.27
C LEU A 56 -3.17 12.87 -2.39
N PHE A 57 -3.64 12.48 -1.21
CA PHE A 57 -2.84 11.83 -0.17
C PHE A 57 -3.21 10.37 0.08
N ARG A 58 -4.22 9.83 -0.63
CA ARG A 58 -4.45 8.38 -0.66
C ARG A 58 -3.16 7.66 -1.08
N ARG A 59 -2.80 6.61 -0.34
CA ARG A 59 -1.57 5.84 -0.57
C ARG A 59 -1.73 4.36 -0.25
N LEU A 60 -0.74 3.58 -0.70
CA LEU A 60 -0.52 2.23 -0.20
C LEU A 60 0.73 2.25 0.67
N GLU A 61 0.63 1.66 1.84
CA GLU A 61 1.79 1.23 2.61
C GLU A 61 2.11 -0.22 2.26
N VAL A 62 3.39 -0.50 2.05
CA VAL A 62 3.93 -1.85 1.87
C VAL A 62 5.00 -2.04 2.93
N SER A 63 4.79 -3.00 3.83
CA SER A 63 5.64 -3.23 4.98
C SER A 63 6.01 -4.70 5.14
N ALA A 64 7.16 -4.94 5.76
CA ALA A 64 7.66 -6.26 6.10
C ALA A 64 8.34 -6.22 7.48
N GLU A 65 8.16 -7.30 8.23
CA GLU A 65 8.61 -7.45 9.61
C GLU A 65 9.28 -8.82 9.81
N ALA A 66 10.51 -8.83 10.31
CA ALA A 66 11.17 -10.05 10.78
C ALA A 66 10.64 -10.43 12.16
N LEU A 67 10.07 -11.62 12.27
CA LEU A 67 9.42 -12.10 13.48
C LEU A 67 10.37 -12.88 14.39
N GLY A 68 10.36 -12.55 15.67
CA GLY A 68 11.01 -13.27 16.75
C GLY A 68 10.08 -14.19 17.52
N PRO A 69 10.57 -14.74 18.65
CA PRO A 69 9.73 -15.44 19.62
C PRO A 69 8.53 -14.56 20.00
N ASP A 70 7.37 -15.19 20.17
CA ASP A 70 6.10 -14.53 20.53
C ASP A 70 5.70 -13.39 19.59
N GLU A 71 6.01 -13.50 18.29
CA GLU A 71 5.69 -12.50 17.25
C GLU A 71 6.34 -11.12 17.47
N LEU A 72 7.40 -11.05 18.29
CA LEU A 72 8.15 -9.81 18.49
C LEU A 72 8.80 -9.34 17.18
N VAL A 73 8.54 -8.09 16.79
CA VAL A 73 9.17 -7.49 15.60
C VAL A 73 10.61 -7.13 15.93
N LEU A 74 11.56 -7.81 15.27
CA LEU A 74 13.01 -7.61 15.49
C LEU A 74 13.67 -6.76 14.41
N GLY A 75 13.02 -6.62 13.26
CA GLY A 75 13.47 -5.78 12.16
C GLY A 75 12.27 -5.50 11.27
N GLN A 76 12.21 -4.30 10.70
CA GLN A 76 11.09 -3.89 9.86
C GLN A 76 11.56 -2.91 8.80
N GLU A 77 10.85 -2.92 7.68
CA GLU A 77 10.95 -1.86 6.69
C GLU A 77 9.57 -1.62 6.07
N GLU A 78 9.32 -0.35 5.74
CA GLU A 78 8.11 0.08 5.06
C GLU A 78 8.43 1.07 3.94
N ARG A 79 7.55 1.09 2.95
CA ARG A 79 7.54 2.00 1.81
C ARG A 79 6.12 2.43 1.51
N TYR A 80 5.99 3.62 0.91
CA TYR A 80 4.69 4.16 0.52
C TYR A 80 4.62 4.35 -0.98
N LEU A 81 3.58 3.80 -1.62
CA LEU A 81 3.22 4.10 -3.01
C LEU A 81 2.16 5.22 -3.00
N THR A 82 2.54 6.42 -3.42
CA THR A 82 1.77 7.65 -3.32
C THR A 82 2.14 8.67 -4.41
N ARG A 83 1.47 9.82 -4.35
CA ARG A 83 1.85 10.98 -5.13
C ARG A 83 2.84 11.82 -4.34
N HIS A 84 3.96 12.18 -4.96
CA HIS A 84 5.01 12.97 -4.37
C HIS A 84 4.88 14.42 -4.79
N PHE A 85 4.77 15.30 -3.81
CA PHE A 85 4.56 16.73 -4.03
C PHE A 85 5.65 17.56 -3.38
N VAL A 86 6.11 18.60 -4.08
CA VAL A 86 6.99 19.63 -3.50
C VAL A 86 6.24 20.95 -3.36
N LEU A 87 6.55 21.67 -2.29
CA LEU A 87 6.20 23.08 -2.13
C LEU A 87 7.38 23.90 -2.67
N ARG A 88 7.11 24.82 -3.60
CA ARG A 88 8.13 25.74 -4.11
C ARG A 88 7.94 27.11 -3.44
N PRO A 89 8.99 27.70 -2.86
CA PRO A 89 8.91 29.07 -2.33
C PRO A 89 8.36 30.04 -3.37
N GLY A 90 7.45 30.93 -2.95
CA GLY A 90 6.83 31.92 -3.82
C GLY A 90 5.80 31.39 -4.83
N THR A 91 5.49 30.09 -4.82
CA THR A 91 4.42 29.51 -5.66
C THR A 91 3.25 29.07 -4.78
N ILE A 92 2.03 29.45 -5.15
CA ILE A 92 0.83 28.96 -4.49
C ILE A 92 0.58 27.51 -4.94
N GLY A 93 0.44 26.61 -3.96
CA GLY A 93 0.05 25.22 -4.20
C GLY A 93 1.20 24.22 -4.25
N ARG A 94 0.83 22.94 -4.33
CA ARG A 94 1.76 21.80 -4.39
C ARG A 94 1.98 21.38 -5.83
N LYS A 95 3.23 21.17 -6.23
CA LYS A 95 3.58 20.61 -7.55
C LYS A 95 3.84 19.11 -7.43
N LEU A 96 3.12 18.30 -8.22
CA LEU A 96 3.41 16.88 -8.37
C LEU A 96 4.76 16.71 -9.06
N VAL A 97 5.65 15.91 -8.47
CA VAL A 97 7.00 15.63 -8.99
C VAL A 97 7.23 14.16 -9.31
N ALA A 98 6.51 13.25 -8.65
CA ALA A 98 6.52 11.83 -8.94
C ALA A 98 5.20 11.18 -8.51
N ASP A 99 4.88 10.03 -9.08
CA ASP A 99 3.71 9.22 -8.76
C ASP A 99 4.13 7.76 -8.94
N ASP A 100 4.24 7.01 -7.84
CA ASP A 100 4.68 5.61 -7.83
C ASP A 100 3.54 4.65 -7.45
N ARG A 101 2.29 5.14 -7.50
CA ARG A 101 1.09 4.32 -7.34
C ARG A 101 1.01 3.22 -8.40
N VAL A 102 0.15 2.23 -8.17
CA VAL A 102 -0.05 1.15 -9.14
C VAL A 102 -0.84 1.70 -10.33
N HIS A 103 -0.22 1.78 -11.50
CA HIS A 103 -0.87 2.22 -12.75
C HIS A 103 -1.26 0.99 -13.60
N ALA A 104 -0.96 0.99 -14.90
CA ALA A 104 -1.26 -0.11 -15.81
C ALA A 104 -0.22 -1.25 -15.76
N ALA A 105 0.97 -0.99 -15.21
CA ALA A 105 2.02 -1.99 -15.04
C ALA A 105 2.14 -2.41 -13.56
N PRO A 106 2.56 -3.66 -13.28
CA PRO A 106 2.88 -4.08 -11.92
C PRO A 106 4.01 -3.26 -11.31
N VAL A 107 3.91 -3.00 -10.00
CA VAL A 107 4.95 -2.36 -9.19
C VAL A 107 5.51 -3.39 -8.23
N THR A 108 6.84 -3.50 -8.13
CA THR A 108 7.51 -4.36 -7.16
C THR A 108 8.22 -3.48 -6.13
N VAL A 109 7.92 -3.70 -4.86
CA VAL A 109 8.58 -3.06 -3.73
C VAL A 109 9.48 -4.07 -3.06
N GLU A 110 10.77 -3.75 -2.98
CA GLU A 110 11.73 -4.53 -2.21
C GLU A 110 11.90 -3.94 -0.81
N LEU A 111 11.88 -4.81 0.19
CA LEU A 111 12.01 -4.47 1.61
C LEU A 111 13.11 -5.34 2.22
N ASP A 112 14.02 -4.72 2.95
CA ASP A 112 15.14 -5.30 3.68
C ASP A 112 14.90 -5.17 5.19
N VAL A 113 14.52 -6.26 5.84
CA VAL A 113 14.27 -6.30 7.29
C VAL A 113 15.58 -6.41 8.11
N GLY A 114 16.73 -6.28 7.45
CA GLY A 114 18.04 -6.36 8.06
C GLY A 114 18.43 -7.76 8.51
N SER A 115 19.49 -7.86 9.30
CA SER A 115 20.01 -9.14 9.82
C SER A 115 19.00 -9.90 10.69
N ALA A 116 17.98 -9.21 11.23
CA ALA A 116 16.89 -9.81 11.97
C ALA A 116 16.06 -10.83 11.15
N GLY A 117 16.07 -10.72 9.81
CA GLY A 117 15.39 -11.66 8.92
C GLY A 117 16.07 -13.02 8.79
N GLU A 118 17.35 -13.13 9.13
CA GLU A 118 18.14 -14.35 8.92
C GLU A 118 17.59 -15.52 9.77
N GLY A 119 17.18 -16.60 9.10
CA GLY A 119 16.61 -17.77 9.76
C GLY A 119 15.25 -17.53 10.41
N ARG A 120 14.54 -16.45 10.06
CA ARG A 120 13.26 -16.05 10.65
C ARG A 120 12.15 -15.94 9.62
N THR A 121 10.92 -16.15 10.10
CA THR A 121 9.72 -15.83 9.31
C THR A 121 9.65 -14.32 9.10
N ILE A 122 9.33 -13.89 7.88
CA ILE A 122 9.02 -12.50 7.57
C ILE A 122 7.52 -12.36 7.32
N ALA A 123 6.84 -11.57 8.12
CA ALA A 123 5.48 -11.12 7.82
C ALA A 123 5.52 -9.94 6.86
N TRP A 124 4.55 -9.84 5.97
CA TRP A 124 4.42 -8.71 5.05
C TRP A 124 2.96 -8.27 4.94
N GLN A 125 2.76 -6.99 4.63
CA GLN A 125 1.45 -6.39 4.47
C GLN A 125 1.44 -5.34 3.36
N VAL A 126 0.29 -5.24 2.68
CA VAL A 126 -0.09 -4.08 1.88
C VAL A 126 -1.36 -3.47 2.49
N ALA A 127 -1.32 -2.19 2.83
CA ALA A 127 -2.43 -1.46 3.42
C ALA A 127 -2.82 -0.25 2.57
N TYR A 128 -4.12 -0.12 2.27
CA TYR A 128 -4.70 1.08 1.67
C TYR A 128 -4.97 2.09 2.79
N GLN A 129 -4.36 3.27 2.69
CA GLN A 129 -4.47 4.31 3.70
C GLN A 129 -5.19 5.55 3.18
N ARG A 130 -6.19 5.98 3.95
CA ARG A 130 -6.86 7.27 3.82
C ARG A 130 -6.15 8.26 4.74
N VAL A 131 -5.27 9.08 4.18
CA VAL A 131 -4.56 10.11 4.96
C VAL A 131 -5.50 11.29 5.24
N ALA A 132 -5.64 11.68 6.50
CA ALA A 132 -6.32 12.90 6.92
C ALA A 132 -5.41 14.12 6.74
N HIS A 133 -4.16 14.03 7.23
CA HIS A 133 -3.17 15.10 7.16
C HIS A 133 -1.77 14.52 6.97
N PRO A 134 -0.94 15.03 6.04
CA PRO A 134 0.41 14.51 5.81
C PRO A 134 1.43 14.87 6.91
N ASN A 135 1.13 15.86 7.78
CA ASN A 135 1.89 16.25 8.98
C ASN A 135 3.41 16.48 8.86
N GLY A 136 3.98 16.58 7.67
CA GLY A 136 5.41 16.81 7.52
C GLY A 136 5.90 16.53 6.11
N VAL A 137 7.22 16.36 6.00
CA VAL A 137 7.88 15.90 4.77
C VAL A 137 8.02 14.37 4.78
N ASP A 138 8.26 13.77 5.95
CA ASP A 138 8.24 12.32 6.09
C ASP A 138 6.80 11.81 5.97
N LEU A 139 6.60 10.82 5.12
CA LEU A 139 5.30 10.20 4.91
C LEU A 139 4.84 9.42 6.16
N ARG A 140 5.76 8.95 7.00
CA ARG A 140 5.43 8.22 8.24
C ARG A 140 4.64 9.06 9.24
N ASP A 141 4.84 10.38 9.24
CA ASP A 141 4.23 11.30 10.21
C ASP A 141 2.73 11.57 9.92
N ALA A 142 2.23 11.11 8.78
CA ALA A 142 0.87 11.39 8.34
C ALA A 142 -0.20 10.84 9.30
N ALA A 143 -1.18 11.67 9.65
CA ALA A 143 -2.37 11.24 10.36
C ALA A 143 -3.29 10.43 9.43
N ILE A 144 -3.62 9.20 9.82
CA ILE A 144 -4.46 8.28 9.05
C ILE A 144 -5.93 8.38 9.52
N GLU A 145 -6.84 8.71 8.61
CA GLU A 145 -8.30 8.70 8.82
C GLU A 145 -8.85 7.26 8.85
N GLY A 146 -8.22 6.37 8.08
CA GLY A 146 -8.53 4.95 8.17
C GLY A 146 -7.73 4.11 7.20
N GLU A 147 -7.76 2.81 7.45
CA GLU A 147 -6.92 1.83 6.79
C GLU A 147 -7.73 0.62 6.40
N ILE A 148 -7.39 0.02 5.26
CA ILE A 148 -7.90 -1.29 4.83
C ILE A 148 -6.71 -2.15 4.45
N ARG A 149 -6.56 -3.29 5.13
CA ARG A 149 -5.58 -4.31 4.74
C ARG A 149 -5.98 -4.92 3.40
N VAL A 150 -5.15 -4.69 2.39
CA VAL A 150 -5.36 -5.17 1.02
C VAL A 150 -4.94 -6.63 0.92
N ALA A 151 -3.74 -6.94 1.39
CA ALA A 151 -3.19 -8.28 1.44
C ALA A 151 -2.14 -8.38 2.53
N SER A 152 -1.91 -9.59 3.03
CA SER A 152 -0.83 -9.89 3.97
C SER A 152 -0.45 -11.36 3.88
N GLY A 153 0.74 -11.70 4.35
CA GLY A 153 1.19 -13.08 4.43
C GLY A 153 2.43 -13.24 5.27
N ARG A 154 2.90 -14.48 5.34
CA ARG A 154 4.13 -14.88 6.03
C ARG A 154 5.00 -15.67 5.08
N LEU A 155 6.30 -15.38 5.10
CA LEU A 155 7.32 -16.07 4.32
C LEU A 155 8.23 -16.79 5.31
N ALA A 156 8.28 -18.12 5.18
CA ALA A 156 9.20 -18.94 5.96
C ALA A 156 10.67 -18.54 5.72
N PRO A 157 11.59 -18.91 6.63
CA PRO A 157 13.04 -18.76 6.43
C PRO A 157 13.52 -19.30 5.08
#